data_AF-A0A6L7CQI8-F1
#
_entry.id   AF-A0A6L7CQI8-F1
#
_cell.length_a   1.000
_cell.length_b   1.000
_cell.length_c   1.000
_cell.angle_alpha   90.00
_cell.angle_beta   90.00
_cell.angle_gamma   90.00
#
_symmetry.space_group_name_H-M   'P 1'
#
loop_
_entity.id
_entity.type
_entity.pdbx_description
1 polymer ?
#
loop_
_entity_poly.entity_id
_entity_poly.type
_entity_poly.pdbx_seq_one_letter_code
_entity_poly.pdbx_strand_id
1 'polypeptide(L)'
;DRFRQWNNELAGWRAQFSQQTSDREHLRQWQQQLTHAEQKLNALAAITLTLTADEVATALAQHAEQRPLRQHLVALHGQIVPQQKRLAQLQVAIQNVTQEQTQRNAALNEMRQRYKEKTQQLADVKTICEQEARIKTLEAQRAQLQAGQPCPLCGSTSHPAVEAYQALEPGVNQSRLLALENEVKKLGEEGAALRGQLDALTKQLQRDENEAQSLRQDEQALTQQWQAVTASLNITLQPQDDIQ
;
A
#
# COMPACT_ATOMS: atom_id res chain seq x y z
N ASP A 1 -89.24 -21.76 -78.67
CA ASP A 1 -87.85 -21.23 -78.69
C ASP A 1 -87.69 -19.79 -78.19
N ARG A 2 -88.50 -18.82 -78.65
CA ARG A 2 -88.42 -17.41 -78.20
C ARG A 2 -88.44 -17.18 -76.67
N PHE A 3 -89.29 -17.90 -75.94
CA PHE A 3 -89.36 -17.80 -74.47
C PHE A 3 -88.09 -18.29 -73.75
N ARG A 4 -87.36 -19.26 -74.31
CA ARG A 4 -86.08 -19.73 -73.74
C ARG A 4 -84.97 -18.70 -73.95
N GLN A 5 -84.93 -18.07 -75.12
CA GLN A 5 -83.98 -16.99 -75.43
C GLN A 5 -84.19 -15.79 -74.49
N TRP A 6 -85.44 -15.39 -74.28
CA TRP A 6 -85.77 -14.29 -73.35
C TRP A 6 -85.43 -14.63 -71.89
N ASN A 7 -85.66 -15.86 -71.44
CA ASN A 7 -85.24 -16.30 -70.11
C ASN A 7 -83.71 -16.34 -69.96
N ASN A 8 -82.96 -16.73 -71.00
CA ASN A 8 -81.50 -16.72 -70.99
C ASN A 8 -80.95 -15.29 -70.96
N GLU A 9 -81.55 -14.35 -71.69
CA GLU A 9 -81.20 -12.94 -71.64
C GLU A 9 -81.49 -12.35 -70.25
N LEU A 10 -82.68 -12.59 -69.68
CA LEU A 10 -83.02 -12.15 -68.32
C LEU A 10 -82.09 -12.76 -67.25
N ALA A 11 -81.68 -14.02 -67.42
CA ALA A 11 -80.68 -14.65 -66.56
C ALA A 11 -79.30 -13.97 -66.71
N GLY A 12 -78.89 -13.62 -67.93
CA GLY A 12 -77.68 -12.84 -68.21
C GLY A 12 -77.71 -11.45 -67.58
N TRP A 13 -78.82 -10.72 -67.70
CA TRP A 13 -79.01 -9.42 -67.05
C TRP A 13 -78.97 -9.52 -65.52
N ARG A 14 -79.63 -10.55 -64.94
CA ARG A 14 -79.57 -10.81 -63.49
C ARG A 14 -78.14 -11.11 -63.03
N ALA A 15 -77.40 -11.93 -63.78
CA ALA A 15 -75.99 -12.21 -63.49
C ALA A 15 -75.14 -10.93 -63.56
N GLN A 16 -75.34 -10.09 -64.58
CA GLN A 16 -74.60 -8.84 -64.73
C GLN A 16 -74.92 -7.82 -63.62
N PHE A 17 -76.18 -7.70 -63.19
CA PHE A 17 -76.53 -6.85 -62.04
C PHE A 17 -75.99 -7.41 -60.72
N SER A 18 -75.98 -8.75 -60.55
CA SER A 18 -75.35 -9.39 -59.38
C SER A 18 -73.83 -9.18 -59.36
N GLN A 19 -73.18 -9.21 -60.53
CA GLN A 19 -71.77 -8.91 -60.66
C GLN A 19 -71.49 -7.43 -60.34
N GLN A 20 -72.28 -6.51 -60.90
CA GLN A 20 -72.12 -5.07 -60.66
C GLN A 20 -72.34 -4.69 -59.18
N THR A 21 -73.23 -5.40 -58.47
CA THR A 21 -73.44 -5.20 -57.04
C THR A 21 -72.28 -5.76 -56.22
N SER A 22 -71.79 -6.96 -56.53
CA SER A 22 -70.57 -7.52 -55.91
C SER A 22 -69.36 -6.62 -56.14
N ASP A 23 -69.14 -6.12 -57.36
CA ASP A 23 -68.03 -5.23 -57.69
C ASP A 23 -68.11 -3.91 -56.91
N ARG A 24 -69.33 -3.37 -56.71
CA ARG A 24 -69.57 -2.18 -55.89
C ARG A 24 -69.29 -2.43 -54.41
N GLU A 25 -69.64 -3.61 -53.90
CA GLU A 25 -69.33 -4.02 -52.52
C GLU A 25 -67.82 -4.18 -52.34
N HIS A 26 -67.13 -4.82 -53.29
CA HIS A 26 -65.67 -4.91 -53.29
C HIS A 26 -65.03 -3.52 -53.33
N LEU A 27 -65.48 -2.61 -54.22
CA LEU A 27 -64.97 -1.24 -54.27
C LEU A 27 -65.13 -0.51 -52.93
N ARG A 28 -66.28 -0.66 -52.27
CA ARG A 28 -66.51 -0.10 -50.92
C ARG A 28 -65.57 -0.70 -49.88
N GLN A 29 -65.34 -2.01 -49.91
CA GLN A 29 -64.40 -2.67 -49.01
C GLN A 29 -62.96 -2.19 -49.23
N TRP A 30 -62.51 -2.06 -50.48
CA TRP A 30 -61.18 -1.53 -50.82
C TRP A 30 -61.02 -0.07 -50.39
N GLN A 31 -62.04 0.77 -50.59
CA GLN A 31 -62.03 2.15 -50.10
C GLN A 31 -61.92 2.21 -48.57
N GLN A 32 -62.67 1.37 -47.85
CA GLN A 32 -62.56 1.28 -46.39
C GLN A 32 -61.16 0.84 -45.96
N GLN A 33 -60.58 -0.17 -46.61
CA GLN A 33 -59.22 -0.62 -46.32
C GLN A 33 -58.18 0.47 -46.58
N LEU A 34 -58.33 1.23 -47.67
CA LEU A 34 -57.45 2.36 -47.99
C LEU A 34 -57.53 3.44 -46.90
N THR A 35 -58.75 3.88 -46.54
CA THR A 35 -58.94 4.89 -45.49
C THR A 35 -58.39 4.44 -44.14
N HIS A 36 -58.53 3.14 -43.81
CA HIS A 36 -57.96 2.57 -42.58
C HIS A 36 -56.44 2.53 -42.60
N ALA A 37 -55.84 2.20 -43.75
CA ALA A 37 -54.39 2.23 -43.93
C ALA A 37 -53.83 3.66 -43.83
N GLU A 38 -54.51 4.64 -44.43
CA GLU A 38 -54.15 6.06 -44.34
C GLU A 38 -54.26 6.59 -42.91
N GLN A 39 -55.34 6.25 -42.19
CA GLN A 39 -55.49 6.61 -40.77
C GLN A 39 -54.39 6.00 -39.92
N LYS A 40 -54.02 4.73 -40.16
CA LYS A 40 -52.89 4.09 -39.48
C LYS A 40 -51.57 4.80 -39.77
N LEU A 41 -51.32 5.17 -41.03
CA LEU A 41 -50.10 5.87 -41.43
C LEU A 41 -50.02 7.25 -40.76
N ASN A 42 -51.12 8.00 -40.72
CA ASN A 42 -51.19 9.32 -40.08
C ASN A 42 -51.14 9.26 -38.55
N ALA A 43 -51.51 8.12 -37.95
CA ALA A 43 -51.39 7.88 -36.51
C ALA A 43 -49.97 7.45 -36.09
N LEU A 44 -49.09 7.09 -37.05
CA LEU A 44 -47.69 6.86 -36.74
C LEU A 44 -47.05 8.17 -36.27
N ALA A 45 -46.33 8.10 -35.15
CA ALA A 45 -45.56 9.23 -34.68
C ALA A 45 -44.58 9.69 -35.76
N ALA A 46 -44.45 11.01 -35.93
CA ALA A 46 -43.43 11.57 -36.80
C ALA A 46 -42.06 11.02 -36.39
N ILE A 47 -41.32 10.47 -37.35
CA ILE A 47 -39.96 9.99 -37.13
C ILE A 47 -39.11 11.21 -36.76
N THR A 48 -38.72 11.32 -35.49
CA THR A 48 -37.92 12.43 -34.97
C THR A 48 -36.42 12.26 -35.24
N LEU A 49 -35.99 11.05 -35.61
CA LEU A 49 -34.63 10.73 -36.01
C LEU A 49 -34.47 10.95 -37.52
N THR A 50 -34.05 12.16 -37.90
CA THR A 50 -33.68 12.52 -39.27
C THR A 50 -32.24 12.10 -39.56
N LEU A 51 -31.91 10.82 -39.36
CA LEU A 51 -30.63 10.26 -39.80
C LEU A 51 -30.86 9.50 -41.11
N THR A 52 -30.05 9.84 -42.09
CA THR A 52 -29.93 9.07 -43.33
C THR A 52 -29.31 7.70 -43.04
N ALA A 53 -29.58 6.71 -43.89
CA ALA A 53 -28.97 5.40 -43.76
C ALA A 53 -27.42 5.47 -43.78
N ASP A 54 -26.85 6.44 -44.50
CA ASP A 54 -25.41 6.68 -44.59
C ASP A 54 -24.82 7.26 -43.29
N GLU A 55 -25.53 8.20 -42.65
CA GLU A 55 -25.16 8.72 -41.33
C GLU A 55 -25.22 7.62 -40.26
N VAL A 56 -26.22 6.74 -40.32
CA VAL A 56 -26.32 5.57 -39.41
C VAL A 56 -25.17 4.59 -39.64
N ALA A 57 -24.87 4.25 -40.90
CA ALA A 57 -23.76 3.37 -41.24
C ALA A 57 -22.41 3.93 -40.78
N THR A 58 -22.19 5.24 -40.98
CA THR A 58 -20.98 5.95 -40.55
C THR A 58 -20.85 5.96 -39.03
N ALA A 59 -21.92 6.25 -38.30
CA ALA A 59 -21.92 6.23 -36.84
C ALA A 59 -21.67 4.83 -36.26
N LEU A 60 -22.25 3.78 -36.88
CA LEU A 60 -22.01 2.39 -36.49
C LEU A 60 -20.56 1.96 -36.74
N ALA A 61 -19.97 2.36 -37.87
CA ALA A 61 -18.56 2.11 -38.17
C ALA A 61 -17.64 2.78 -37.15
N GLN A 62 -17.86 4.07 -36.85
CA GLN A 62 -17.12 4.81 -35.82
C GLN A 62 -17.24 4.14 -34.44
N HIS A 63 -18.43 3.69 -34.06
CA HIS A 63 -18.63 2.97 -32.80
C HIS A 63 -17.91 1.62 -32.74
N ALA A 64 -17.86 0.90 -33.87
CA ALA A 64 -17.13 -0.35 -33.97
C ALA A 64 -15.62 -0.13 -33.82
N GLU A 65 -15.07 0.91 -34.46
CA GLU A 65 -13.66 1.29 -34.36
C GLU A 65 -13.26 1.75 -32.94
N GLN A 66 -14.15 2.46 -32.24
CA GLN A 66 -13.90 2.94 -30.87
C GLN A 66 -14.12 1.87 -29.78
N ARG A 67 -14.79 0.75 -30.09
CA ARG A 67 -15.04 -0.33 -29.12
C ARG A 67 -13.76 -0.91 -28.50
N PRO A 68 -12.71 -1.30 -29.25
CA PRO A 68 -11.47 -1.83 -28.66
C PRO A 68 -10.75 -0.81 -27.77
N LEU A 69 -10.77 0.48 -28.14
CA LEU A 69 -10.18 1.54 -27.33
C LEU A 69 -10.88 1.68 -25.98
N ARG A 70 -12.23 1.62 -25.96
CA ARG A 70 -13.01 1.61 -24.71
C ARG A 70 -12.73 0.38 -23.84
N GLN A 71 -12.64 -0.80 -24.45
CA GLN A 71 -12.26 -2.02 -23.73
C GLN A 71 -10.86 -1.93 -23.14
N HIS A 72 -9.92 -1.33 -23.88
CA HIS A 72 -8.57 -1.10 -23.41
C HIS A 72 -8.52 -0.11 -22.24
N LEU A 73 -9.32 0.97 -22.25
CA LEU A 73 -9.48 1.84 -21.08
C LEU A 73 -9.97 1.05 -19.85
N VAL A 74 -11.02 0.24 -19.96
CA VAL A 74 -11.49 -0.56 -18.82
C VAL A 74 -10.39 -1.49 -18.30
N ALA A 75 -9.60 -2.10 -19.19
CA ALA A 75 -8.48 -2.96 -18.80
C ALA A 75 -7.35 -2.17 -18.11
N LEU A 76 -7.03 -0.97 -18.56
CA LEU A 76 -6.06 -0.09 -17.91
C LEU A 76 -6.55 0.38 -16.54
N HIS A 77 -7.81 0.78 -16.42
CA HIS A 77 -8.41 1.19 -15.14
C HIS A 77 -8.33 0.06 -14.11
N GLY A 78 -8.65 -1.17 -14.54
CA GLY A 78 -8.52 -2.37 -13.72
C GLY A 78 -7.09 -2.69 -13.26
N GLN A 79 -6.06 -2.14 -13.90
CA GLN A 79 -4.65 -2.28 -13.51
C GLN A 79 -4.17 -1.11 -12.63
N ILE A 80 -4.53 0.13 -12.98
CA ILE A 80 -4.08 1.34 -12.31
C ILE A 80 -4.63 1.42 -10.88
N VAL A 81 -5.94 1.19 -10.68
CA VAL A 81 -6.57 1.37 -9.36
C VAL A 81 -5.98 0.43 -8.29
N PRO A 82 -5.80 -0.88 -8.53
CA PRO A 82 -5.13 -1.77 -7.58
C PRO A 82 -3.67 -1.37 -7.29
N GLN A 83 -2.93 -0.93 -8.31
CA GLN A 83 -1.53 -0.49 -8.14
C GLN A 83 -1.44 0.77 -7.25
N GLN A 84 -2.30 1.77 -7.49
CA GLN A 84 -2.40 2.96 -6.65
C GLN A 84 -2.72 2.62 -5.19
N LYS A 85 -3.69 1.73 -4.98
CA LYS A 85 -4.05 1.25 -3.64
C LYS A 85 -2.87 0.53 -2.97
N ARG A 86 -2.16 -0.33 -3.70
CA ARG A 86 -0.98 -1.05 -3.21
C ARG A 86 0.14 -0.07 -2.84
N LEU A 87 0.40 0.92 -3.69
CA LEU A 87 1.40 1.95 -3.45
C LEU A 87 1.08 2.76 -2.19
N ALA A 88 -0.18 3.18 -2.00
CA ALA A 88 -0.61 3.89 -0.81
C ALA A 88 -0.43 3.05 0.47
N GLN A 89 -0.79 1.76 0.44
CA GLN A 89 -0.57 0.84 1.55
C GLN A 89 0.92 0.68 1.87
N LEU A 90 1.76 0.54 0.85
CA LEU A 90 3.20 0.40 1.00
C LEU A 90 3.84 1.66 1.56
N GLN A 91 3.40 2.85 1.14
CA GLN A 91 3.86 4.13 1.70
C GLN A 91 3.55 4.26 3.19
N VAL A 92 2.37 3.83 3.63
CA VAL A 92 2.02 3.78 5.06
C VAL A 92 2.91 2.78 5.81
N ALA A 93 3.16 1.60 5.24
CA ALA A 93 4.05 0.62 5.83
C ALA A 93 5.49 1.15 5.98
N ILE A 94 6.04 1.77 4.93
CA ILE A 94 7.35 2.45 4.97
C ILE A 94 7.36 3.49 6.09
N GLN A 95 6.35 4.35 6.16
CA GLN A 95 6.28 5.40 7.18
C GLN A 95 6.29 4.83 8.61
N ASN A 96 5.59 3.72 8.86
CA ASN A 96 5.56 3.05 10.15
C ASN A 96 6.93 2.45 10.50
N VAL A 97 7.57 1.76 9.55
CA VAL A 97 8.90 1.18 9.73
C VAL A 97 9.96 2.26 9.96
N THR A 98 9.88 3.40 9.26
CA THR A 98 10.74 4.56 9.48
C THR A 98 10.59 5.12 10.90
N GLN A 99 9.35 5.22 11.40
CA GLN A 99 9.10 5.67 12.77
C GLN A 99 9.67 4.67 13.79
N GLU A 100 9.49 3.37 13.56
CA GLU A 100 10.08 2.35 14.42
C GLU A 100 11.62 2.39 14.41
N GLN A 101 12.23 2.57 13.23
CA GLN A 101 13.68 2.69 13.08
C GLN A 101 14.22 3.92 13.83
N THR A 102 13.54 5.07 13.75
CA THR A 102 13.96 6.28 14.48
C THR A 102 13.87 6.10 15.99
N GLN A 103 12.79 5.50 16.50
CA GLN A 103 12.63 5.17 17.92
C GLN A 103 13.72 4.21 18.41
N ARG A 104 13.98 3.13 17.67
CA ARG A 104 15.03 2.16 18.03
C ARG A 104 16.44 2.75 17.95
N ASN A 105 16.70 3.65 17.00
CA ASN A 105 17.97 4.38 16.93
C ASN A 105 18.17 5.30 18.14
N ALA A 106 17.11 5.98 18.59
CA ALA A 106 17.16 6.79 19.81
C ALA A 106 17.47 5.91 21.04
N ALA A 107 16.78 4.77 21.18
CA ALA A 107 17.04 3.80 22.25
C ALA A 107 18.49 3.27 22.21
N LEU A 108 19.03 2.98 21.02
CA LEU A 108 20.42 2.53 20.87
C LEU A 108 21.41 3.61 21.28
N ASN A 109 21.14 4.87 20.96
CA ASN A 109 22.00 5.98 21.36
C ASN A 109 21.99 6.20 22.87
N GLU A 110 20.81 6.16 23.50
CA GLU A 110 20.70 6.22 24.97
C GLU A 110 21.49 5.07 25.61
N MET A 111 21.32 3.87 25.07
CA MET A 111 22.00 2.68 25.55
C MET A 111 23.53 2.78 25.42
N ARG A 112 24.04 3.36 24.34
CA ARG A 112 25.47 3.65 24.17
C ARG A 112 25.99 4.63 25.22
N GLN A 113 25.21 5.63 25.60
CA GLN A 113 25.59 6.54 26.68
C GLN A 113 25.66 5.81 28.02
N ARG A 114 24.62 5.04 28.38
CA ARG A 114 24.60 4.22 29.60
C ARG A 114 25.77 3.24 29.64
N TYR A 115 26.08 2.58 28.53
CA TYR A 115 27.23 1.68 28.42
C TYR A 115 28.55 2.41 28.70
N LYS A 116 28.74 3.60 28.11
CA LYS A 116 29.94 4.42 28.32
C LYS A 116 30.10 4.83 29.79
N GLU A 117 29.02 5.31 30.40
CA GLU A 117 29.01 5.70 31.81
C GLU A 117 29.33 4.52 32.74
N LYS A 118 28.70 3.36 32.52
CA LYS A 118 28.93 2.17 33.33
C LYS A 118 30.32 1.58 33.13
N THR A 119 30.85 1.64 31.91
CA THR A 119 32.24 1.24 31.62
C THR A 119 33.24 2.14 32.34
N GLN A 120 32.98 3.45 32.42
CA GLN A 120 33.80 4.37 33.20
C GLN A 120 33.73 4.04 34.71
N GLN A 121 32.52 3.88 35.26
CA GLN A 121 32.34 3.51 36.67
C GLN A 121 33.04 2.18 36.99
N LEU A 122 33.01 1.22 36.05
CA LEU A 122 33.72 -0.04 36.19
C LEU A 122 35.23 0.16 36.30
N ALA A 123 35.82 0.98 35.42
CA ALA A 123 37.25 1.29 35.47
C ALA A 123 37.66 1.99 36.78
N ASP A 124 36.82 2.92 37.26
CA ASP A 124 37.07 3.64 38.51
C ASP A 124 37.03 2.67 39.71
N VAL A 125 36.01 1.82 39.79
CA VAL A 125 35.88 0.82 40.87
C VAL A 125 36.98 -0.24 40.82
N LYS A 126 37.45 -0.64 39.63
CA LYS A 126 38.62 -1.51 39.48
C LYS A 126 39.85 -0.89 40.14
N THR A 127 40.11 0.38 39.83
CA THR A 127 41.23 1.13 40.43
C THR A 127 41.12 1.18 41.96
N ILE A 128 39.91 1.40 42.49
CA ILE A 128 39.67 1.38 43.95
C ILE A 128 39.97 0.00 44.54
N CYS A 129 39.49 -1.09 43.92
CA CYS A 129 39.72 -2.45 44.40
C CYS A 129 41.23 -2.82 44.39
N GLU A 130 41.97 -2.37 43.38
CA GLU A 130 43.43 -2.55 43.30
C GLU A 130 44.16 -1.79 44.42
N GLN A 131 43.73 -0.56 44.71
CA GLN A 131 44.27 0.23 45.82
C GLN A 131 43.98 -0.42 47.17
N GLU A 132 42.75 -0.91 47.39
CA GLU A 132 42.37 -1.65 48.60
C GLU A 132 43.23 -2.92 48.79
N ALA A 133 43.47 -3.68 47.72
CA ALA A 133 44.33 -4.86 47.77
C ALA A 133 45.78 -4.50 48.15
N ARG A 134 46.30 -3.39 47.62
CA ARG A 134 47.63 -2.88 47.95
C ARG A 134 47.70 -2.40 49.40
N ILE A 135 46.68 -1.68 49.88
CA ILE A 135 46.57 -1.23 51.28
C ILE A 135 46.59 -2.45 52.20
N LYS A 136 45.76 -3.46 51.94
CA LYS A 136 45.72 -4.71 52.73
C LYS A 136 47.07 -5.43 52.76
N THR A 137 47.80 -5.44 51.66
CA THR A 137 49.15 -6.03 51.60
C THR A 137 50.14 -5.26 52.49
N LEU A 138 50.08 -3.93 52.46
CA LEU A 138 50.92 -3.07 53.31
C LEU A 138 50.53 -3.16 54.79
N GLU A 139 49.24 -3.28 55.10
CA GLU A 139 48.74 -3.53 56.47
C GLU A 139 49.25 -4.87 57.00
N ALA A 140 49.20 -5.94 56.19
CA ALA A 140 49.75 -7.23 56.57
C ALA A 140 51.26 -7.19 56.84
N GLN A 141 52.03 -6.44 56.04
CA GLN A 141 53.45 -6.20 56.29
C GLN A 141 53.70 -5.37 57.56
N ARG A 142 52.86 -4.35 57.82
CA ARG A 142 52.95 -3.54 59.04
C ARG A 142 52.66 -4.36 60.30
N ALA A 143 51.71 -5.28 60.24
CA ALA A 143 51.39 -6.18 61.36
C ALA A 143 52.56 -7.10 61.75
N GLN A 144 53.57 -7.27 60.90
CA GLN A 144 54.77 -8.05 61.19
C GLN A 144 55.88 -7.24 61.88
N LEU A 145 55.72 -5.92 62.02
CA LEU A 145 56.70 -5.04 62.66
C LEU A 145 56.64 -5.19 64.19
N GLN A 146 57.79 -5.45 64.82
CA GLN A 146 57.92 -5.61 66.27
C GLN A 146 58.74 -4.46 66.87
N ALA A 147 58.32 -3.95 68.03
CA ALA A 147 59.03 -2.88 68.72
C ALA A 147 60.48 -3.29 69.08
N GLY A 148 61.46 -2.47 68.71
CA GLY A 148 62.88 -2.68 69.02
C GLY A 148 63.65 -3.56 68.03
N GLN A 149 63.00 -4.20 67.06
CA GLN A 149 63.66 -4.92 65.97
C GLN A 149 63.78 -4.02 64.73
N PRO A 150 64.91 -4.04 63.99
CA PRO A 150 65.07 -3.22 62.80
C PRO A 150 64.14 -3.70 61.69
N CYS A 151 63.33 -2.81 61.14
CA CYS A 151 62.43 -3.11 60.04
C CYS A 151 63.21 -3.53 58.77
N PRO A 152 62.86 -4.63 58.10
CA PRO A 152 63.58 -5.10 56.92
C PRO A 152 63.44 -4.19 55.69
N LEU A 153 62.45 -3.28 55.69
CA LEU A 153 62.21 -2.35 54.58
C LEU A 153 62.93 -1.00 54.76
N CYS A 154 63.17 -0.54 56.00
CA CYS A 154 63.72 0.80 56.25
C CYS A 154 64.79 0.89 57.36
N GLY A 155 65.08 -0.20 58.07
CA GLY A 155 66.13 -0.27 59.09
C GLY A 155 65.84 0.43 60.42
N SER A 156 64.75 1.19 60.54
CA SER A 156 64.35 1.82 61.80
C SER A 156 63.80 0.81 62.80
N THR A 157 64.04 1.05 64.09
CA THR A 157 63.54 0.26 65.24
C THR A 157 62.29 0.86 65.89
N SER A 158 61.82 2.02 65.41
CA SER A 158 60.68 2.76 65.98
C SER A 158 59.68 3.22 64.91
N HIS A 159 58.40 2.91 65.13
CA HIS A 159 57.28 3.20 64.22
C HIS A 159 56.03 3.72 64.97
N PRO A 160 56.07 4.95 65.51
CA PRO A 160 54.98 5.50 66.32
C PRO A 160 53.67 5.72 65.56
N ALA A 161 53.69 5.78 64.23
CA ALA A 161 52.51 6.00 63.40
C ALA A 161 51.73 4.72 63.02
N VAL A 162 52.25 3.53 63.37
CA VAL A 162 51.59 2.25 63.05
C VAL A 162 50.33 2.05 63.90
N GLU A 163 50.33 2.53 65.15
CA GLU A 163 49.19 2.44 66.07
C GLU A 163 47.97 3.29 65.62
N ALA A 164 48.18 4.29 64.75
CA ALA A 164 47.14 5.21 64.31
C ALA A 164 46.37 4.76 63.06
N TYR A 165 46.82 3.72 62.36
CA TYR A 165 46.18 3.26 61.12
C TYR A 165 45.09 2.23 61.41
N GLN A 166 43.86 2.59 61.09
CA GLN A 166 42.67 1.76 61.21
C GLN A 166 42.53 0.85 59.97
N ALA A 167 42.21 -0.43 60.17
CA ALA A 167 42.09 -1.42 59.10
C ALA A 167 40.87 -1.14 58.21
N LEU A 168 41.07 -1.09 56.89
CA LEU A 168 39.99 -1.01 55.89
C LEU A 168 39.48 -2.43 55.58
N GLU A 169 38.16 -2.67 55.70
CA GLU A 169 37.55 -3.94 55.31
C GLU A 169 37.27 -3.98 53.79
N PRO A 170 37.95 -4.85 53.01
CA PRO A 170 37.72 -4.98 51.58
C PRO A 170 36.59 -5.98 51.33
N GLY A 171 35.46 -5.50 50.79
CA GLY A 171 34.34 -6.38 50.40
C GLY A 171 33.21 -5.65 49.66
N VAL A 172 32.92 -4.42 50.08
CA VAL A 172 31.87 -3.59 49.46
C VAL A 172 32.22 -3.24 48.00
N ASN A 173 33.45 -2.79 47.75
CA ASN A 173 33.87 -2.41 46.40
C ASN A 173 34.09 -3.60 45.46
N GLN A 174 34.51 -4.76 45.99
CA GLN A 174 34.57 -6.01 45.21
C GLN A 174 33.18 -6.49 44.77
N SER A 175 32.19 -6.40 45.66
CA SER A 175 30.80 -6.73 45.31
C SER A 175 30.25 -5.76 44.26
N ARG A 176 30.55 -4.47 44.41
CA ARG A 176 30.20 -3.43 43.44
C ARG A 176 30.88 -3.65 42.09
N LEU A 177 32.13 -4.11 42.09
CA LEU A 177 32.89 -4.42 40.88
C LEU A 177 32.18 -5.51 40.07
N LEU A 178 31.86 -6.65 40.70
CA LEU A 178 31.16 -7.75 40.06
C LEU A 178 29.78 -7.33 39.52
N ALA A 179 29.05 -6.51 40.26
CA ALA A 179 27.76 -5.97 39.82
C ALA A 179 27.90 -5.12 38.54
N LEU A 180 28.90 -4.22 38.51
CA LEU A 180 29.18 -3.38 37.35
C LEU A 180 29.65 -4.19 36.13
N GLU A 181 30.46 -5.24 36.33
CA GLU A 181 30.90 -6.13 35.24
C GLU A 181 29.71 -6.82 34.57
N ASN A 182 28.78 -7.35 35.38
CA ASN A 182 27.55 -7.96 34.87
C ASN A 182 26.65 -6.95 34.16
N GLU A 183 26.52 -5.73 34.70
CA GLU A 183 25.71 -4.67 34.09
C GLU A 183 26.28 -4.21 32.73
N VAL A 184 27.59 -3.98 32.64
CA VAL A 184 28.26 -3.61 31.38
C VAL A 184 28.12 -4.73 30.35
N LYS A 185 28.29 -6.00 30.75
CA LYS A 185 28.10 -7.15 29.85
C LYS A 185 26.67 -7.21 29.32
N LYS A 186 25.67 -7.09 30.20
CA LYS A 186 24.25 -7.08 29.83
C LYS A 186 23.91 -5.94 28.87
N LEU A 187 24.40 -4.73 29.14
CA LEU A 187 24.24 -3.59 28.23
C LEU A 187 24.90 -3.82 26.86
N GLY A 188 26.03 -4.53 26.81
CA GLY A 188 26.66 -4.92 25.56
C GLY A 188 25.81 -5.88 24.73
N GLU A 189 25.25 -6.91 25.36
CA GLU A 189 24.40 -7.92 24.72
C GLU A 189 23.08 -7.31 24.20
N GLU A 190 22.37 -6.56 25.04
CA GLU A 190 21.14 -5.86 24.65
C GLU A 190 21.40 -4.82 23.53
N GLY A 191 22.56 -4.15 23.54
CA GLY A 191 22.94 -3.19 22.51
C GLY A 191 23.26 -3.86 21.16
N ALA A 192 23.86 -5.04 21.19
CA ALA A 192 24.09 -5.86 20.00
C ALA A 192 22.77 -6.36 19.41
N ALA A 193 21.84 -6.81 20.25
CA ALA A 193 20.50 -7.23 19.84
C ALA A 193 19.73 -6.08 19.17
N LEU A 194 19.74 -4.89 19.76
CA LEU A 194 19.06 -3.70 19.21
C LEU A 194 19.69 -3.24 17.89
N ARG A 195 21.01 -3.36 17.74
CA ARG A 195 21.69 -3.11 16.46
C ARG A 195 21.23 -4.10 15.38
N GLY A 196 21.20 -5.40 15.67
CA GLY A 196 20.73 -6.41 14.71
C GLY A 196 19.27 -6.19 14.29
N GLN A 197 18.43 -5.75 15.22
CA GLN A 197 17.06 -5.33 14.94
C GLN A 197 16.99 -4.11 13.99
N LEU A 198 17.82 -3.09 14.22
CA LEU A 198 17.90 -1.92 13.34
C LEU A 198 18.40 -2.28 11.93
N ASP A 199 19.36 -3.20 11.81
CA ASP A 199 19.84 -3.66 10.52
C ASP A 199 18.74 -4.40 9.74
N ALA A 200 17.91 -5.18 10.44
CA ALA A 200 16.75 -5.86 9.83
C ALA A 200 15.69 -4.84 9.34
N LEU A 201 15.35 -3.85 10.17
CA LEU A 201 14.42 -2.78 9.77
C LEU A 201 14.96 -1.96 8.59
N THR A 202 16.26 -1.65 8.59
CA THR A 202 16.90 -0.90 7.50
C THR A 202 16.83 -1.67 6.18
N LYS A 203 17.09 -2.99 6.21
CA LYS A 203 16.93 -3.85 5.03
C LYS A 203 15.48 -3.98 4.57
N GLN A 204 14.53 -4.00 5.50
CA GLN A 204 13.11 -3.99 5.15
C GLN A 204 12.72 -2.70 4.46
N LEU A 205 13.06 -1.55 5.05
CA LEU A 205 12.76 -0.24 4.51
C LEU A 205 13.35 -0.05 3.10
N GLN A 206 14.60 -0.46 2.89
CA GLN A 206 15.20 -0.40 1.55
C GLN A 206 14.47 -1.27 0.52
N ARG A 207 13.99 -2.46 0.90
CA ARG A 207 13.21 -3.32 0.00
C ARG A 207 11.86 -2.70 -0.33
N ASP A 208 11.16 -2.20 0.67
CA ASP A 208 9.83 -1.60 0.50
C ASP A 208 9.92 -0.30 -0.32
N GLU A 209 10.95 0.52 -0.13
CA GLU A 209 11.22 1.71 -0.95
C GLU A 209 11.49 1.37 -2.41
N ASN A 210 12.28 0.33 -2.67
CA ASN A 210 12.55 -0.14 -4.02
C ASN A 210 11.27 -0.68 -4.70
N GLU A 211 10.44 -1.45 -3.99
CA GLU A 211 9.13 -1.91 -4.49
C GLU A 211 8.23 -0.71 -4.79
N ALA A 212 8.16 0.29 -3.89
CA ALA A 212 7.38 1.50 -4.10
C ALA A 212 7.88 2.34 -5.28
N GLN A 213 9.18 2.33 -5.56
CA GLN A 213 9.73 2.99 -6.74
C GLN A 213 9.37 2.26 -8.03
N SER A 214 9.46 0.93 -8.06
CA SER A 214 9.04 0.12 -9.20
C SER A 214 7.56 0.33 -9.51
N LEU A 215 6.70 0.24 -8.49
CA LEU A 215 5.25 0.44 -8.66
C LEU A 215 4.91 1.83 -9.19
N ARG A 216 5.63 2.87 -8.76
CA ARG A 216 5.45 4.24 -9.29
C ARG A 216 5.83 4.35 -10.77
N GLN A 217 6.89 3.67 -11.19
CA GLN A 217 7.30 3.65 -12.59
C GLN A 217 6.27 2.93 -13.46
N ASP A 218 5.77 1.78 -12.99
CA ASP A 218 4.72 1.03 -13.67
C ASP A 218 3.42 1.83 -13.77
N GLU A 219 3.00 2.46 -12.67
CA GLU A 219 1.81 3.33 -12.64
C GLU A 219 1.94 4.49 -13.62
N GLN A 220 3.12 5.12 -13.70
CA GLN A 220 3.38 6.21 -14.64
C GLN A 220 3.26 5.72 -16.09
N ALA A 221 3.80 4.53 -16.40
CA ALA A 221 3.70 3.94 -17.73
C ALA A 221 2.23 3.63 -18.10
N LEU A 222 1.45 3.07 -17.18
CA LEU A 222 0.02 2.82 -17.39
C LEU A 222 -0.77 4.12 -17.54
N THR A 223 -0.43 5.16 -16.80
CA THR A 223 -1.06 6.48 -16.90
C THR A 223 -0.75 7.15 -18.24
N GLN A 224 0.43 6.94 -18.81
CA GLN A 224 0.75 7.41 -20.17
C GLN A 224 -0.06 6.65 -21.23
N GLN A 225 -0.20 5.33 -21.09
CA GLN A 225 -1.05 4.53 -21.98
C GLN A 225 -2.52 4.99 -21.88
N TRP A 226 -3.00 5.28 -20.68
CA TRP A 226 -4.32 5.86 -20.44
C TRP A 226 -4.52 7.14 -21.24
N GLN A 227 -3.61 8.10 -21.09
CA GLN A 227 -3.67 9.39 -21.78
C GLN A 227 -3.66 9.25 -23.29
N ALA A 228 -2.86 8.31 -23.83
CA ALA A 228 -2.86 8.05 -25.27
C ALA A 228 -4.22 7.54 -25.76
N VAL A 229 -4.88 6.69 -24.97
CA VAL A 229 -6.16 6.07 -25.37
C VAL A 229 -7.31 7.05 -25.19
N THR A 230 -7.35 7.84 -24.10
CA THR A 230 -8.35 8.90 -23.94
C THR A 230 -8.22 9.98 -25.01
N ALA A 231 -7.00 10.35 -25.39
CA ALA A 231 -6.74 11.23 -26.53
C ALA A 231 -7.26 10.63 -27.85
N SER A 232 -7.03 9.34 -28.12
CA SER A 232 -7.53 8.68 -29.33
C SER A 232 -9.06 8.61 -29.40
N LEU A 233 -9.73 8.59 -28.24
CA LEU A 233 -11.18 8.61 -28.11
C LEU A 233 -11.76 10.04 -28.07
N ASN A 234 -10.91 11.08 -28.04
CA ASN A 234 -11.30 12.47 -27.83
C ASN A 234 -12.17 12.68 -26.57
N ILE A 235 -11.84 11.96 -25.49
CA ILE A 235 -12.51 12.09 -24.19
C ILE A 235 -11.52 12.56 -23.12
N THR A 236 -12.04 13.24 -22.12
CA THR A 236 -11.26 13.64 -20.94
C THR A 236 -11.74 12.83 -19.75
N LEU A 237 -10.93 11.85 -19.34
CA LEU A 237 -11.14 11.03 -18.15
C LEU A 237 -9.83 10.87 -17.40
N GLN A 238 -9.88 10.98 -16.08
CA GLN A 238 -8.79 10.60 -15.19
C GLN A 238 -8.91 9.12 -14.82
N PRO A 239 -7.79 8.43 -14.55
CA PRO A 239 -7.82 7.06 -14.03
C PRO A 239 -8.51 6.91 -12.68
N GLN A 240 -8.74 8.03 -11.97
CA GLN A 240 -9.43 8.08 -10.68
C GLN A 240 -10.96 8.27 -10.83
N ASP A 241 -11.40 8.67 -12.02
CA ASP A 241 -12.82 8.86 -12.30
C ASP A 241 -13.49 7.48 -12.31
N ASP A 242 -14.72 7.41 -11.80
CA ASP A 242 -15.49 6.17 -11.85
C ASP A 242 -15.98 5.95 -13.29
N ILE A 243 -15.64 4.79 -13.86
CA ILE A 243 -15.91 4.44 -15.27
C ILE A 243 -16.96 3.31 -15.36
N GLN A 244 -17.69 3.09 -14.26
CA GLN A 244 -18.86 2.20 -14.24
C GLN A 244 -20.07 2.77 -14.98
#